data_AF-A0A7R5KTJ5-F1
#
_entry.id   AF-A0A7R5KTJ5-F1
#
_cell.length_a   1.000
_cell.length_b   1.000
_cell.length_c   1.000
_cell.angle_alpha   90.00
_cell.angle_beta   90.00
_cell.angle_gamma   90.00
#
_symmetry.space_group_name_H-M   'P 1'
#
loop_
_entity.id
_entity.type
_entity.pdbx_description
1 polymer ?
#
loop_
_entity_poly.entity_id
_entity_poly.type
_entity_poly.pdbx_seq_one_letter_code
_entity_poly.pdbx_strand_id
1 'polypeptide(L)'
;MVSVTMFCASGSMPCETAKEKVGCKTDSVPDRRKKPGKNRERRGFDFLVIYLLLLLAFAGMGLSMFRIFHLEKELAELRESASAEHIPPALEKLIGQKESMKKERKAAHLTGSPSQQGLPLEWEPISGHAYTSDIQYRDRGLVINETGLYFVYSNVLFRGNVCDSQVLTHIVYKRNPSSPGSYVLMEDKGINYCTGHRTWARKSNLGALFSLRKMDSVHVNVSKIALVNFEESKTFFGLFKL
;
A
#
# COMPACT_ATOMS: atom_id res chain seq x y z
N MET A 1 37.83 -46.46 40.74
CA MET A 1 36.85 -47.10 41.64
C MET A 1 35.53 -46.38 41.38
N VAL A 2 34.69 -46.91 40.50
CA VAL A 2 33.61 -47.89 40.81
C VAL A 2 32.52 -47.18 41.61
N SER A 3 31.22 -47.27 41.34
CA SER A 3 30.37 -47.87 40.33
C SER A 3 28.96 -47.55 40.84
N VAL A 4 28.00 -47.25 39.97
CA VAL A 4 26.60 -47.57 40.27
C VAL A 4 26.04 -48.29 39.05
N THR A 5 26.05 -49.60 39.22
CA THR A 5 25.22 -50.68 38.70
C THR A 5 23.87 -50.31 38.09
N MET A 6 23.56 -50.91 36.94
CA MET A 6 22.23 -51.45 36.67
C MET A 6 22.38 -52.86 36.10
N PHE A 7 21.68 -53.80 36.73
CA PHE A 7 21.69 -55.24 36.46
C PHE A 7 20.82 -55.60 35.25
N CYS A 8 21.27 -56.64 34.53
CA CYS A 8 20.57 -57.32 33.44
C CYS A 8 19.45 -58.27 33.93
N ALA A 9 18.48 -58.54 33.06
CA ALA A 9 17.82 -59.85 32.98
C ALA A 9 17.46 -60.20 31.51
N SER A 10 18.04 -61.33 31.08
CA SER A 10 17.81 -62.25 29.95
C SER A 10 16.48 -62.16 29.18
N GLY A 11 16.32 -62.44 27.87
CA GLY A 11 17.13 -63.18 26.89
C GLY A 11 16.48 -64.52 26.49
N SER A 12 15.78 -64.59 25.34
CA SER A 12 15.64 -65.79 24.45
C SER A 12 14.77 -65.55 23.18
N MET A 13 15.44 -65.20 22.05
CA MET A 13 15.39 -65.69 20.63
C MET A 13 14.09 -66.26 19.95
N PRO A 14 14.03 -66.45 18.59
CA PRO A 14 14.34 -65.54 17.46
C PRO A 14 13.46 -65.76 16.16
N CYS A 15 13.76 -65.01 15.08
CA CYS A 15 13.92 -65.43 13.65
C CYS A 15 13.18 -64.59 12.58
N GLU A 16 13.94 -63.95 11.69
CA GLU A 16 13.58 -63.67 10.28
C GLU A 16 14.86 -63.43 9.43
N THR A 17 15.04 -64.14 8.31
CA THR A 17 15.99 -63.80 7.21
C THR A 17 15.55 -64.39 5.86
N ALA A 18 15.79 -63.63 4.75
CA ALA A 18 16.11 -63.99 3.34
C ALA A 18 15.36 -63.08 2.31
N LYS A 19 15.98 -62.25 1.43
CA LYS A 19 16.70 -62.48 0.12
C LYS A 19 15.76 -63.09 -0.97
N GLU A 20 15.70 -62.73 -2.27
CA GLU A 20 16.70 -62.29 -3.28
C GLU A 20 16.03 -61.74 -4.59
N LYS A 21 16.86 -61.46 -5.62
CA LYS A 21 16.84 -60.59 -6.83
C LYS A 21 16.15 -61.09 -8.12
N VAL A 22 15.80 -60.09 -8.96
CA VAL A 22 15.96 -59.88 -10.43
C VAL A 22 15.96 -61.08 -11.40
N GLY A 23 15.14 -60.98 -12.46
CA GLY A 23 15.30 -61.74 -13.71
C GLY A 23 14.73 -61.01 -14.93
N CYS A 24 15.45 -61.04 -16.06
CA CYS A 24 15.01 -60.60 -17.39
C CYS A 24 15.43 -61.67 -18.42
N LYS A 25 14.52 -62.10 -19.31
CA LYS A 25 14.83 -62.61 -20.66
C LYS A 25 13.61 -62.58 -21.59
N THR A 26 13.91 -62.66 -22.89
CA THR A 26 13.31 -62.01 -24.08
C THR A 26 12.21 -62.78 -24.84
N ASP A 27 11.58 -62.05 -25.77
CA ASP A 27 10.43 -62.31 -26.65
C ASP A 27 10.44 -63.54 -27.58
N SER A 28 9.25 -64.03 -27.96
CA SER A 28 8.73 -64.09 -29.36
C SER A 28 7.28 -64.67 -29.44
N VAL A 29 6.56 -64.29 -30.50
CA VAL A 29 5.09 -64.22 -30.75
C VAL A 29 4.75 -64.99 -32.06
N PRO A 30 3.50 -65.17 -32.62
CA PRO A 30 2.08 -65.38 -32.20
C PRO A 30 1.49 -66.75 -32.77
N ASP A 31 0.21 -67.17 -32.77
CA ASP A 31 -0.96 -66.62 -33.52
C ASP A 31 -2.33 -67.38 -33.36
N ARG A 32 -3.41 -66.57 -33.36
CA ARG A 32 -4.81 -66.70 -33.85
C ARG A 32 -5.74 -67.89 -33.53
N ARG A 33 -6.99 -67.56 -33.11
CA ARG A 33 -8.17 -67.30 -34.02
C ARG A 33 -9.42 -66.74 -33.28
N LYS A 34 -10.24 -66.04 -34.08
CA LYS A 34 -11.29 -65.03 -33.80
C LYS A 34 -12.64 -65.53 -33.26
N LYS A 35 -13.43 -64.62 -32.64
CA LYS A 35 -14.84 -64.34 -33.00
C LYS A 35 -15.20 -62.83 -32.86
N PRO A 36 -15.97 -62.23 -33.79
CA PRO A 36 -16.41 -60.83 -33.71
C PRO A 36 -17.84 -60.72 -33.18
N GLY A 37 -18.13 -59.71 -32.35
CA GLY A 37 -19.48 -59.39 -31.93
C GLY A 37 -19.59 -57.98 -31.37
N LYS A 38 -20.53 -57.19 -31.95
CA LYS A 38 -21.16 -56.02 -31.33
C LYS A 38 -20.32 -54.74 -31.15
N ASN A 39 -19.58 -54.29 -32.16
CA ASN A 39 -18.82 -53.01 -32.08
C ASN A 39 -19.17 -51.97 -33.16
N ARG A 40 -20.21 -52.20 -33.98
CA ARG A 40 -20.61 -51.26 -35.05
C ARG A 40 -21.67 -50.24 -34.62
N GLU A 41 -22.50 -50.55 -33.61
CA GLU A 41 -23.50 -49.60 -33.08
C GLU A 41 -22.86 -48.57 -32.13
N ARG A 42 -21.97 -48.99 -31.21
CA ARG A 42 -21.34 -48.11 -30.22
C ARG A 42 -20.56 -46.95 -30.85
N ARG A 43 -19.87 -47.22 -31.96
CA ARG A 43 -19.07 -46.22 -32.70
C ARG A 43 -19.94 -45.12 -33.31
N GLY A 44 -21.14 -45.45 -33.78
CA GLY A 44 -22.08 -44.47 -34.35
C GLY A 44 -22.70 -43.57 -33.29
N PHE A 45 -23.04 -44.14 -32.12
CA PHE A 45 -23.51 -43.37 -30.97
C PHE A 45 -22.42 -42.44 -30.43
N ASP A 46 -21.16 -42.88 -30.35
CA ASP A 46 -20.05 -42.04 -29.91
C ASP A 46 -19.83 -40.83 -30.85
N PHE A 47 -19.88 -41.03 -32.17
CA PHE A 47 -19.80 -39.91 -33.13
C PHE A 47 -21.01 -38.97 -33.06
N LEU A 48 -22.21 -39.50 -32.84
CA LEU A 48 -23.43 -38.69 -32.63
C LEU A 48 -23.33 -37.82 -31.37
N VAL A 49 -22.83 -38.39 -30.27
CA VAL A 49 -22.63 -37.64 -29.02
C VAL A 49 -21.57 -36.56 -29.19
N ILE A 50 -20.44 -36.87 -29.84
CA ILE A 50 -19.40 -35.87 -30.14
C ILE A 50 -19.95 -34.74 -31.03
N TYR A 51 -20.74 -35.09 -32.06
CA TYR A 51 -21.37 -34.10 -32.93
C TYR A 51 -22.34 -33.18 -32.16
N LEU A 52 -23.16 -33.74 -31.27
CA LEU A 52 -24.06 -32.97 -30.41
C LEU A 52 -23.29 -32.03 -29.46
N LEU A 53 -22.18 -32.49 -28.88
CA LEU A 53 -21.34 -31.65 -28.02
C LEU A 53 -20.69 -30.49 -28.80
N LEU A 54 -20.25 -30.73 -30.04
CA LEU A 54 -19.72 -29.68 -30.90
C LEU A 54 -20.79 -28.65 -31.26
N LEU A 55 -22.01 -29.08 -31.61
CA LEU A 55 -23.12 -28.16 -31.89
C LEU A 55 -23.46 -27.29 -30.67
N LEU A 56 -23.50 -27.87 -29.47
CA LEU A 56 -23.72 -27.13 -28.23
C LEU A 56 -22.60 -26.12 -27.97
N ALA A 57 -21.33 -26.50 -28.20
CA ALA A 57 -20.19 -25.60 -28.06
C ALA A 57 -20.27 -24.43 -29.05
N PHE A 58 -20.56 -24.68 -30.34
CA PHE A 58 -20.70 -23.64 -31.35
C PHE A 58 -21.90 -22.72 -31.08
N ALA A 59 -23.04 -23.26 -30.64
CA ALA A 59 -24.20 -22.46 -30.25
C ALA A 59 -23.90 -21.57 -29.03
N GLY A 60 -23.22 -22.12 -28.01
CA GLY A 60 -22.80 -21.35 -26.84
C GLY A 60 -21.80 -20.25 -27.17
N MET A 61 -20.83 -20.54 -28.03
CA MET A 61 -19.88 -19.54 -28.54
C MET A 61 -20.60 -18.45 -29.36
N GLY A 62 -21.52 -18.83 -30.26
CA GLY A 62 -22.29 -17.89 -31.07
C GLY A 62 -23.16 -16.95 -30.24
N LEU A 63 -23.86 -17.48 -29.22
CA LEU A 63 -24.64 -16.67 -28.29
C LEU A 63 -23.75 -15.73 -27.46
N SER A 64 -22.58 -16.20 -27.03
CA SER A 64 -21.62 -15.38 -26.28
C SER A 64 -21.08 -14.23 -27.14
N MET A 65 -20.68 -14.51 -28.39
CA MET A 65 -20.24 -13.50 -29.35
C MET A 65 -21.34 -12.50 -29.68
N PHE A 66 -22.58 -12.95 -29.85
CA PHE A 66 -23.73 -12.06 -30.10
C PHE A 66 -24.00 -11.13 -28.91
N ARG A 67 -23.93 -11.64 -27.68
CA ARG A 67 -24.06 -10.82 -26.47
C ARG A 67 -22.96 -9.78 -26.36
N ILE A 68 -21.70 -10.18 -26.60
CA ILE A 68 -20.56 -9.26 -26.56
C ILE A 68 -20.72 -8.17 -27.63
N PHE A 69 -21.04 -8.55 -28.87
CA PHE A 69 -21.21 -7.59 -29.97
C PHE A 69 -22.38 -6.63 -29.73
N HIS A 70 -23.50 -7.12 -29.20
CA HIS A 70 -24.64 -6.27 -28.84
C HIS A 70 -24.30 -5.28 -27.72
N LEU A 71 -23.56 -5.73 -26.71
CA LEU A 71 -23.11 -4.88 -25.61
C LEU A 71 -22.10 -3.83 -26.10
N GLU A 72 -21.16 -4.21 -26.97
CA GLU A 72 -20.22 -3.26 -27.58
C GLU A 72 -20.94 -2.19 -28.41
N LYS A 73 -22.01 -2.56 -29.12
CA LYS A 73 -22.81 -1.62 -29.90
C LYS A 73 -23.58 -0.63 -29.02
N GLU A 74 -24.24 -1.10 -27.95
CA GLU A 74 -24.87 -0.20 -26.97
C GLU A 74 -23.83 0.73 -26.31
N LEU A 75 -22.64 0.23 -26.01
CA LEU A 75 -21.57 1.01 -25.39
C LEU A 75 -21.00 2.06 -26.36
N ALA A 76 -20.94 1.76 -27.66
CA ALA A 76 -20.52 2.70 -28.69
C ALA A 76 -21.54 3.84 -28.87
N GLU A 77 -22.83 3.53 -28.92
CA GLU A 77 -23.92 4.52 -29.01
C GLU A 77 -24.00 5.39 -27.73
N LEU A 78 -23.78 4.81 -26.55
CA LEU A 78 -23.69 5.56 -25.29
C LEU A 78 -22.42 6.42 -25.21
N ARG A 79 -21.30 5.99 -25.78
CA ARG A 79 -20.06 6.78 -25.84
C ARG A 79 -20.20 7.98 -26.77
N GLU A 80 -20.88 7.81 -27.90
CA GLU A 80 -21.13 8.89 -28.86
C GLU A 80 -22.05 9.96 -28.24
N SER A 81 -23.12 9.53 -27.56
CA SER A 81 -24.05 10.43 -26.84
C SER A 81 -23.41 11.10 -25.61
N ALA A 82 -22.61 10.39 -24.83
CA ALA A 82 -21.86 10.96 -23.69
C ALA A 82 -20.69 11.86 -24.11
N SER A 83 -20.26 11.84 -25.38
CA SER A 83 -19.27 12.81 -25.88
C SER A 83 -19.89 14.17 -26.18
N ALA A 84 -21.21 14.21 -26.45
CA ALA A 84 -21.97 15.42 -26.68
C ALA A 84 -22.45 16.09 -25.37
N GLU A 85 -22.45 15.38 -24.25
CA GLU A 85 -22.87 15.90 -22.95
C GLU A 85 -21.86 15.53 -21.84
N HIS A 86 -21.27 16.58 -21.24
CA HIS A 86 -20.15 16.56 -20.29
C HIS A 86 -20.20 15.41 -19.25
N ILE A 87 -19.18 14.55 -19.27
CA ILE A 87 -19.06 13.36 -18.40
C ILE A 87 -18.97 13.76 -16.91
N PRO A 88 -19.75 13.15 -15.99
CA PRO A 88 -19.62 13.37 -14.56
C PRO A 88 -18.30 12.80 -13.99
N PRO A 89 -17.62 13.52 -13.08
CA PRO A 89 -16.28 13.19 -12.57
C PRO A 89 -16.16 11.86 -11.80
N ALA A 90 -17.27 11.18 -11.51
CA ALA A 90 -17.27 9.92 -10.78
C ALA A 90 -16.86 8.71 -11.64
N LEU A 91 -17.07 8.75 -12.96
CA LEU A 91 -16.80 7.62 -13.85
C LEU A 91 -15.33 7.53 -14.29
N GLU A 92 -14.63 8.67 -14.34
CA GLU A 92 -13.20 8.76 -14.66
C GLU A 92 -12.29 8.02 -13.67
N LYS A 93 -12.76 7.77 -12.44
CA LYS A 93 -11.97 7.14 -11.39
C LYS A 93 -11.97 5.60 -11.44
N LEU A 94 -12.91 5.00 -12.18
CA LEU A 94 -13.08 3.54 -12.26
C LEU A 94 -12.50 2.93 -13.54
N ILE A 95 -12.35 3.73 -14.60
CA ILE A 95 -11.73 3.30 -15.86
C ILE A 95 -10.26 3.72 -15.81
N GLY A 96 -9.46 2.89 -15.16
CA GLY A 96 -8.01 3.04 -15.19
C GLY A 96 -7.50 2.90 -16.62
N GLN A 97 -7.36 4.03 -17.32
CA GLN A 97 -6.30 4.35 -18.29
C GLN A 97 -6.71 5.59 -19.10
N LYS A 98 -6.41 6.75 -18.55
CA LYS A 98 -5.71 7.77 -19.32
C LYS A 98 -4.53 8.15 -18.45
N GLU A 99 -3.32 8.03 -18.99
CA GLU A 99 -2.23 8.86 -18.51
C GLU A 99 -2.67 10.31 -18.72
N SER A 100 -3.48 10.80 -17.79
CA SER A 100 -3.62 12.21 -17.53
C SER A 100 -2.19 12.60 -17.19
N MET A 101 -1.50 13.21 -18.16
CA MET A 101 -0.33 14.06 -17.96
C MET A 101 -0.23 14.36 -16.48
N LYS A 102 0.60 13.62 -15.72
CA LYS A 102 0.53 13.62 -14.24
C LYS A 102 0.56 15.08 -13.84
N LYS A 103 -0.59 15.65 -13.51
CA LYS A 103 -0.66 17.05 -13.09
C LYS A 103 0.17 17.03 -11.82
N GLU A 104 1.38 17.59 -11.90
CA GLU A 104 2.33 17.54 -10.80
C GLU A 104 1.62 18.11 -9.58
N ARG A 105 1.30 17.22 -8.65
CA ARG A 105 0.54 17.57 -7.46
C ARG A 105 1.47 18.41 -6.61
N LYS A 106 1.11 19.67 -6.40
CA LYS A 106 1.86 20.59 -5.54
C LYS A 106 1.65 20.18 -4.09
N ALA A 107 2.50 19.30 -3.61
CA ALA A 107 2.36 18.66 -2.33
C ALA A 107 3.72 18.30 -1.74
N ALA A 108 3.80 18.33 -0.43
CA ALA A 108 4.95 17.83 0.32
C ALA A 108 4.47 17.18 1.61
N HIS A 109 5.17 16.11 1.98
CA HIS A 109 5.06 15.45 3.28
C HIS A 109 6.48 15.25 3.80
N LEU A 110 6.81 15.88 4.90
CA LEU A 110 8.10 15.79 5.55
C LEU A 110 7.96 15.05 6.86
N THR A 111 8.97 14.25 7.21
CA THR A 111 8.98 13.42 8.41
C THR A 111 10.05 13.89 9.39
N GLY A 112 9.93 13.50 10.66
CA GLY A 112 10.85 13.92 11.71
C GLY A 112 12.30 13.53 11.42
N SER A 113 13.22 14.49 11.57
CA SER A 113 14.66 14.23 11.52
C SER A 113 15.23 14.14 12.94
N PRO A 114 15.97 13.08 13.32
CA PRO A 114 16.56 12.99 14.66
C PRO A 114 17.71 13.99 14.87
N SER A 115 18.34 14.46 13.79
CA SER A 115 19.52 15.33 13.82
C SER A 115 19.13 16.81 13.85
N GLN A 116 18.52 17.26 14.94
CA GLN A 116 18.08 18.66 15.11
C GLN A 116 19.24 19.57 15.53
N GLN A 117 19.46 20.69 14.83
CA GLN A 117 20.46 21.69 15.22
C GLN A 117 19.84 22.90 15.94
N GLY A 118 18.50 23.04 15.91
CA GLY A 118 17.79 24.15 16.55
C GLY A 118 16.38 24.34 16.02
N LEU A 119 15.78 25.50 16.31
CA LEU A 119 14.48 25.91 15.77
C LEU A 119 14.64 26.82 14.54
N PRO A 120 13.69 26.80 13.57
CA PRO A 120 12.57 25.85 13.45
C PRO A 120 13.03 24.41 13.26
N LEU A 121 12.10 23.47 13.47
CA LEU A 121 12.38 22.05 13.34
C LEU A 121 12.93 21.72 11.95
N GLU A 122 13.94 20.86 11.94
CA GLU A 122 14.48 20.25 10.72
C GLU A 122 13.70 18.99 10.37
N TRP A 123 13.56 18.72 9.08
CA TRP A 123 12.75 17.64 8.55
C TRP A 123 13.53 16.80 7.54
N GLU A 124 13.17 15.53 7.44
CA GLU A 124 13.57 14.63 6.35
C GLU A 124 12.64 14.86 5.14
N PRO A 125 13.17 15.25 3.97
CA PRO A 125 12.34 15.59 2.81
C PRO A 125 12.25 14.51 1.72
N ILE A 126 13.08 13.46 1.76
CA ILE A 126 13.28 12.55 0.61
C ILE A 126 13.09 11.08 1.00
N SER A 127 13.53 10.69 2.19
CA SER A 127 13.68 9.31 2.61
C SER A 127 12.43 8.78 3.34
N GLY A 128 12.21 7.47 3.30
CA GLY A 128 11.09 6.82 3.99
C GLY A 128 9.74 7.24 3.42
N HIS A 129 8.84 7.72 4.30
CA HIS A 129 7.52 8.23 3.90
C HIS A 129 7.52 9.70 3.44
N ALA A 130 8.67 10.37 3.46
CA ALA A 130 8.78 11.77 3.04
C ALA A 130 8.81 11.92 1.52
N TYR A 131 8.26 13.02 1.02
CA TYR A 131 8.39 13.43 -0.37
C TYR A 131 8.11 14.93 -0.56
N THR A 132 8.60 15.46 -1.67
CA THR A 132 8.26 16.79 -2.18
C THR A 132 7.91 16.72 -3.66
N SER A 133 6.89 17.45 -4.10
CA SER A 133 6.48 17.54 -5.51
C SER A 133 6.01 18.97 -5.80
N ASP A 134 6.80 19.68 -6.61
CA ASP A 134 6.64 21.11 -6.92
C ASP A 134 6.43 22.02 -5.70
N ILE A 135 7.02 21.63 -4.57
CA ILE A 135 7.18 22.40 -3.35
C ILE A 135 8.61 22.16 -2.90
N GLN A 136 9.38 23.21 -2.61
CA GLN A 136 10.79 23.05 -2.26
C GLN A 136 10.95 23.00 -0.75
N TYR A 137 11.79 22.10 -0.25
CA TYR A 137 12.27 22.15 1.13
C TYR A 137 13.60 22.91 1.19
N ARG A 138 13.62 24.04 1.88
CA ARG A 138 14.78 24.91 2.00
C ARG A 138 14.75 25.67 3.32
N ASP A 139 15.91 25.85 3.95
CA ASP A 139 16.05 26.63 5.19
C ASP A 139 15.05 26.17 6.28
N ARG A 140 14.86 24.85 6.38
CA ARG A 140 13.97 24.16 7.33
C ARG A 140 12.46 24.40 7.14
N GLY A 141 12.06 24.96 6.01
CA GLY A 141 10.66 25.21 5.67
C GLY A 141 10.26 24.72 4.28
N LEU A 142 8.95 24.65 4.05
CA LEU A 142 8.36 24.38 2.73
C LEU A 142 8.11 25.70 2.00
N VAL A 143 8.79 25.90 0.86
CA VAL A 143 8.71 27.10 0.03
C VAL A 143 7.67 26.91 -1.07
N ILE A 144 6.74 27.85 -1.13
CA ILE A 144 5.62 27.85 -2.07
C ILE A 144 6.06 28.41 -3.42
N ASN A 145 5.96 27.57 -4.46
CA ASN A 145 6.34 27.93 -5.82
C ASN A 145 5.24 28.70 -6.56
N GLU A 146 3.97 28.52 -6.17
CA GLU A 146 2.81 29.10 -6.83
C GLU A 146 1.79 29.62 -5.81
N THR A 147 1.26 30.82 -6.05
CA THR A 147 0.19 31.37 -5.19
C THR A 147 -1.08 30.52 -5.28
N GLY A 148 -1.73 30.27 -4.16
CA GLY A 148 -2.97 29.48 -4.13
C GLY A 148 -3.50 29.19 -2.73
N LEU A 149 -4.53 28.35 -2.68
CA LEU A 149 -5.10 27.84 -1.45
C LEU A 149 -4.44 26.49 -1.12
N TYR A 150 -3.86 26.39 0.06
CA TYR A 150 -3.12 25.21 0.52
C TYR A 150 -3.72 24.68 1.81
N PHE A 151 -3.90 23.36 1.89
CA PHE A 151 -4.10 22.71 3.17
C PHE A 151 -2.74 22.45 3.80
N VAL A 152 -2.49 23.06 4.95
CA VAL A 152 -1.24 22.90 5.71
C VAL A 152 -1.55 22.07 6.95
N TYR A 153 -0.72 21.09 7.26
CA TYR A 153 -0.89 20.24 8.42
C TYR A 153 0.44 19.89 9.10
N SER A 154 0.41 19.71 10.41
CA SER A 154 1.56 19.20 11.17
C SER A 154 1.07 18.40 12.37
N ASN A 155 1.75 17.30 12.64
CA ASN A 155 1.54 16.47 13.81
C ASN A 155 2.87 16.36 14.57
N VAL A 156 2.83 16.59 15.88
CA VAL A 156 4.00 16.49 16.76
C VAL A 156 3.63 15.64 17.97
N LEU A 157 4.45 14.62 18.25
CA LEU A 157 4.33 13.84 19.48
C LEU A 157 5.34 14.32 20.51
N PHE A 158 4.86 14.92 21.59
CA PHE A 158 5.65 15.20 22.78
C PHE A 158 5.65 13.98 23.69
N ARG A 159 6.77 13.68 24.33
CA ARG A 159 6.91 12.65 25.35
C ARG A 159 8.01 12.99 26.35
N GLY A 160 7.87 12.48 27.57
CA GLY A 160 8.86 12.66 28.62
C GLY A 160 8.75 11.58 29.69
N ASN A 161 9.83 11.40 30.45
CA ASN A 161 9.88 10.43 31.55
C ASN A 161 9.48 11.04 32.90
N VAL A 162 9.57 12.37 33.01
CA VAL A 162 9.21 13.13 34.20
C VAL A 162 8.21 14.21 33.77
N CYS A 163 7.13 14.35 34.54
CA CYS A 163 6.18 15.44 34.35
C CYS A 163 6.69 16.68 35.10
N ASP A 164 7.11 17.70 34.36
CA ASP A 164 7.56 19.00 34.89
C ASP A 164 6.53 20.12 34.65
N SER A 165 5.34 19.77 34.15
CA SER A 165 4.21 20.70 33.88
C SER A 165 4.58 21.97 33.10
N GLN A 166 5.68 21.94 32.34
CA GLN A 166 6.08 23.04 31.48
C GLN A 166 5.02 23.30 30.39
N VAL A 167 5.01 24.50 29.80
CA VAL A 167 4.12 24.75 28.66
C VAL A 167 4.68 24.07 27.40
N LEU A 168 3.84 23.27 26.74
CA LEU A 168 4.13 22.74 25.41
C LEU A 168 3.50 23.65 24.37
N THR A 169 4.29 24.08 23.38
CA THR A 169 3.76 24.82 22.23
C THR A 169 4.13 24.08 20.95
N HIS A 170 3.22 24.10 20.00
CA HIS A 170 3.39 23.62 18.64
C HIS A 170 2.81 24.69 17.72
N ILE A 171 3.66 25.31 16.91
CA ILE A 171 3.33 26.50 16.12
C ILE A 171 3.71 26.25 14.67
N VAL A 172 2.75 26.44 13.76
CA VAL A 172 3.00 26.54 12.32
C VAL A 172 2.91 28.00 11.92
N TYR A 173 3.94 28.52 11.27
CA TYR A 173 4.01 29.92 10.87
C TYR A 173 4.58 30.07 9.46
N LYS A 174 4.35 31.23 8.84
CA LYS A 174 4.91 31.57 7.54
C LYS A 174 5.83 32.79 7.58
N ARG A 175 6.78 32.83 6.66
CA ARG A 175 7.61 33.99 6.34
C ARG A 175 7.57 34.24 4.83
N ASN A 176 7.68 35.50 4.43
CA ASN A 176 7.84 35.86 3.02
C ASN A 176 9.00 36.85 2.89
N PRO A 177 9.95 36.66 1.95
CA PRO A 177 11.07 37.60 1.75
C PRO A 177 10.62 39.05 1.49
N SER A 178 9.44 39.25 0.89
CA SER A 178 8.88 40.56 0.56
C SER A 178 8.20 41.27 1.74
N SER A 179 8.01 40.60 2.88
CA SER A 179 7.38 41.19 4.07
C SER A 179 8.14 40.80 5.34
N PRO A 180 8.69 41.75 6.11
CA PRO A 180 9.42 41.42 7.32
C PRO A 180 8.50 40.75 8.36
N GLY A 181 9.07 39.82 9.13
CA GLY A 181 8.38 39.14 10.22
C GLY A 181 7.93 37.70 9.92
N SER A 182 7.40 37.06 10.95
CA SER A 182 6.82 35.71 10.90
C SER A 182 5.34 35.79 11.30
N TYR A 183 4.46 35.14 10.55
CA TYR A 183 3.01 35.16 10.79
C TYR A 183 2.54 33.78 11.22
N VAL A 184 2.00 33.66 12.42
CA VAL A 184 1.45 32.41 12.95
C VAL A 184 0.20 32.03 12.14
N LEU A 185 0.19 30.80 11.63
CA LEU A 185 -0.96 30.22 10.93
C LEU A 185 -1.81 29.38 11.87
N MET A 186 -1.16 28.55 12.68
CA MET A 186 -1.80 27.63 13.62
C MET A 186 -0.93 27.48 14.87
N GLU A 187 -1.57 27.33 16.03
CA GLU A 187 -0.90 27.09 17.30
C GLU A 187 -1.73 26.16 18.19
N ASP A 188 -1.07 25.20 18.85
CA ASP A 188 -1.61 24.45 19.97
C ASP A 188 -0.73 24.67 21.21
N LYS A 189 -1.38 24.83 22.36
CA LYS A 189 -0.74 24.98 23.67
C LYS A 189 -1.21 23.89 24.62
N GLY A 190 -0.25 23.16 25.18
CA GLY A 190 -0.46 22.16 26.22
C GLY A 190 -0.01 22.67 27.57
N ILE A 191 -0.94 22.69 28.52
CA ILE A 191 -0.67 22.90 29.94
C ILE A 191 -1.27 21.74 30.72
N ASN A 192 -0.73 21.42 31.90
CA ASN A 192 -1.29 20.43 32.83
C ASN A 192 -1.61 19.06 32.17
N TYR A 193 -0.78 18.62 31.23
CA TYR A 193 -1.02 17.41 30.41
C TYR A 193 -0.57 16.10 31.08
N CYS A 194 0.01 16.17 32.27
CA CYS A 194 0.46 15.02 33.03
C CYS A 194 0.36 15.31 34.54
N THR A 195 0.37 14.25 35.35
CA THR A 195 0.32 14.34 36.81
C THR A 195 1.29 13.34 37.45
N GLY A 196 1.91 13.76 38.56
CA GLY A 196 2.90 12.96 39.29
C GLY A 196 4.19 12.69 38.51
N HIS A 197 5.02 11.78 39.01
CA HIS A 197 6.31 11.44 38.39
C HIS A 197 6.20 10.26 37.43
N ARG A 198 5.27 10.32 36.47
CA ARG A 198 5.07 9.25 35.48
C ARG A 198 5.56 9.67 34.10
N THR A 199 5.89 8.67 33.29
CA THR A 199 6.08 8.85 31.85
C THR A 199 4.79 9.37 31.23
N TRP A 200 4.92 10.23 30.23
CA TRP A 200 3.79 10.87 29.58
C TRP A 200 4.05 11.05 28.09
N ALA A 201 2.97 11.12 27.31
CA ALA A 201 3.00 11.46 25.91
C ALA A 201 1.76 12.28 25.54
N ARG A 202 1.93 13.32 24.73
CA ARG A 202 0.85 14.18 24.23
C ARG A 202 1.06 14.45 22.75
N LYS A 203 0.05 14.14 21.95
CA LYS A 203 0.03 14.46 20.53
C LYS A 203 -0.61 15.82 20.30
N SER A 204 0.00 16.64 19.44
CA SER A 204 -0.56 17.88 18.93
C SER A 204 -0.74 17.75 17.42
N ASN A 205 -1.93 18.03 16.91
CA ASN A 205 -2.25 17.94 15.49
C ASN A 205 -2.91 19.25 15.03
N LEU A 206 -2.33 19.88 14.03
CA LEU A 206 -2.77 21.15 13.45
C LEU A 206 -3.04 20.92 11.96
N GLY A 207 -4.15 21.45 11.46
CA GLY A 207 -4.50 21.35 10.04
C GLY A 207 -5.56 22.37 9.65
N ALA A 208 -5.30 23.18 8.61
CA ALA A 208 -6.26 24.16 8.09
C ALA A 208 -5.88 24.65 6.68
N LEU A 209 -6.83 25.32 6.04
CA LEU A 209 -6.65 25.95 4.72
C LEU A 209 -6.12 27.38 4.86
N PHE A 210 -5.10 27.71 4.07
CA PHE A 210 -4.50 29.05 4.02
C PHE A 210 -4.25 29.50 2.59
N SER A 211 -4.49 30.79 2.33
CA SER A 211 -3.99 31.43 1.12
C SER A 211 -2.50 31.74 1.29
N LEU A 212 -1.67 31.04 0.50
CA LEU A 212 -0.23 31.22 0.49
C LEU A 212 0.21 31.84 -0.82
N ARG A 213 1.18 32.75 -0.73
CA ARG A 213 1.75 33.43 -1.89
C ARG A 213 3.02 32.72 -2.34
N LYS A 214 3.35 32.87 -3.63
CA LYS A 214 4.68 32.51 -4.13
C LYS A 214 5.77 33.13 -3.22
N MET A 215 6.81 32.35 -2.92
CA MET A 215 7.88 32.65 -1.97
C MET A 215 7.49 32.68 -0.48
N ASP A 216 6.22 32.41 -0.12
CA ASP A 216 5.92 32.08 1.28
C ASP A 216 6.71 30.80 1.64
N SER A 217 7.35 30.81 2.81
CA SER A 217 7.97 29.64 3.41
C SER A 217 7.22 29.30 4.69
N VAL A 218 6.82 28.03 4.85
CA VAL A 218 6.06 27.55 6.00
C VAL A 218 6.97 26.70 6.89
N HIS A 219 6.95 27.00 8.18
CA HIS A 219 7.88 26.47 9.18
C HIS A 219 7.12 25.99 10.42
N VAL A 220 7.76 25.12 11.21
CA VAL A 220 7.21 24.59 12.45
C VAL A 220 8.16 24.85 13.62
N ASN A 221 7.64 25.45 14.68
CA ASN A 221 8.31 25.63 15.96
C ASN A 221 7.64 24.81 17.05
N VAL A 222 8.43 24.40 18.04
CA VAL A 222 7.95 23.75 19.27
C VAL A 222 8.60 24.39 20.49
N SER A 223 8.02 24.23 21.68
CA SER A 223 8.60 24.81 22.90
C SER A 223 9.91 24.13 23.32
N LYS A 224 10.01 22.80 23.24
CA LYS A 224 11.24 22.05 23.55
C LYS A 224 11.45 20.89 22.59
N ILE A 225 12.50 20.98 21.78
CA ILE A 225 12.93 19.93 20.82
C ILE A 225 13.19 18.60 21.54
N ALA A 226 13.82 18.64 22.72
CA ALA A 226 14.20 17.44 23.48
C ALA A 226 13.02 16.55 23.92
N LEU A 227 11.79 17.08 23.88
CA LEU A 227 10.58 16.34 24.21
C LEU A 227 9.88 15.77 22.97
N VAL A 228 10.33 16.08 21.77
CA VAL A 228 9.69 15.62 20.53
C VAL A 228 10.19 14.23 20.16
N ASN A 229 9.26 13.34 19.82
CA ASN A 229 9.57 12.06 19.19
C ASN A 229 9.64 12.24 17.67
N PHE A 230 10.83 12.08 17.08
CA PHE A 230 11.09 12.27 15.65
C PHE A 230 10.82 11.04 14.77
N GLU A 231 10.21 9.99 15.30
CA GLU A 231 9.74 8.88 14.47
C GLU A 231 8.78 9.37 13.38
N GLU A 232 8.99 8.90 12.14
CA GLU A 232 8.27 9.37 10.95
C GLU A 232 6.74 9.29 11.06
N SER A 233 6.23 8.28 11.76
CA SER A 233 4.79 8.07 11.96
C SER A 233 4.18 8.97 13.05
N LYS A 234 5.02 9.63 13.86
CA LYS A 234 4.62 10.39 15.05
C LYS A 234 4.79 11.88 14.87
N THR A 235 5.83 12.31 14.16
CA THR A 235 6.10 13.72 13.91
C THR A 235 6.32 13.96 12.42
N PHE A 236 5.45 14.75 11.83
CA PHE A 236 5.45 15.05 10.40
C PHE A 236 4.80 16.41 10.12
N PHE A 237 5.13 16.98 8.97
CA PHE A 237 4.68 18.30 8.53
C PHE A 237 4.51 18.27 7.01
N GLY A 238 3.41 18.82 6.51
CA GLY A 238 3.20 18.86 5.08
C GLY A 238 2.15 19.86 4.65
N LEU A 239 2.00 19.94 3.33
CA LEU A 239 0.97 20.73 2.69
C LEU A 239 0.64 20.20 1.30
N PHE A 240 -0.53 20.56 0.80
CA PHE A 240 -0.87 20.37 -0.61
C PHE A 240 -1.77 21.50 -1.10
N LYS A 241 -1.62 21.85 -2.38
CA LYS A 241 -2.47 22.83 -3.06
C LYS A 241 -3.81 22.19 -3.42
N LEU A 242 -4.90 22.97 -3.28
CA LEU A 242 -6.23 22.63 -3.81
C LEU A 242 -6.37 22.99 -5.29
#